data_AF-A0A1A8RF77-F1
#
_entry.id   AF-A0A1A8RF77-F1
#
_cell.length_a   1.000
_cell.length_b   1.000
_cell.length_c   1.000
_cell.angle_alpha   90.00
_cell.angle_beta   90.00
_cell.angle_gamma   90.00
#
_symmetry.space_group_name_H-M   'P 1'
#
loop_
_entity.id
_entity.type
_entity.pdbx_description
1 polymer ?
#
loop_
_entity_poly.entity_id
_entity_poly.type
_entity_poly.pdbx_seq_one_letter_code
_entity_poly.pdbx_strand_id
1 'polypeptide(L)' 'IVSAMSSLTPPIPLGNPGNQFRVEYIRSISPLSDFEYTEDFFQHVHSLWEDEGVKACFERSNEYQLIDCAQY' A
#
# COMPACT_ATOMS: atom_id res chain seq x y z
N ILE A 1 -4.83 0.41 -0.34
CA ILE A 1 -4.42 -0.77 0.48
C ILE A 1 -3.56 -0.34 1.65
N VAL A 2 -2.38 0.26 1.42
CA VAL A 2 -1.46 0.66 2.49
C VAL A 2 -2.09 1.58 3.56
N SER A 3 -2.90 2.56 3.15
CA SER A 3 -3.66 3.40 4.09
C SER A 3 -4.81 2.66 4.80
N ALA A 4 -5.34 1.60 4.20
CA ALA A 4 -6.43 0.80 4.76
C ALA A 4 -5.92 -0.19 5.81
N MET A 5 -4.66 -0.63 5.73
CA MET A 5 -4.05 -1.56 6.70
C MET A 5 -4.21 -1.12 8.15
N SER A 6 -4.04 0.18 8.41
CA SER A 6 -4.23 0.80 9.73
C SER A 6 -5.69 1.06 10.11
N SER A 7 -6.59 1.07 9.12
CA SER A 7 -8.03 1.35 9.30
C SER A 7 -8.87 0.08 9.44
N LEU A 8 -8.33 -1.08 9.07
CA LEU A 8 -8.96 -2.38 9.27
C LEU A 8 -9.10 -2.70 10.76
N THR A 9 -10.14 -3.46 11.12
CA THR A 9 -10.36 -3.95 12.48
C THR A 9 -10.44 -5.49 12.47
N PRO A 10 -9.47 -6.22 13.09
CA PRO A 10 -8.22 -5.72 13.65
C PRO A 10 -7.25 -5.23 12.55
N PRO A 11 -6.35 -4.28 12.89
CA PRO A 11 -5.39 -3.73 11.93
C PRO A 11 -4.38 -4.78 11.51
N ILE A 12 -3.86 -4.64 10.28
CA ILE A 12 -2.84 -5.55 9.74
C ILE A 12 -1.50 -4.82 9.76
N PRO A 13 -0.52 -5.28 10.56
CA PRO A 13 0.83 -4.73 10.50
C PRO A 13 1.52 -5.14 9.20
N LEU A 14 2.55 -4.40 8.80
CA LEU A 14 3.42 -4.82 7.71
C LEU A 14 4.09 -6.15 8.07
N GLY A 15 4.20 -7.04 7.08
CA GLY A 15 4.94 -8.29 7.22
C GLY A 15 6.43 -8.03 7.44
N ASN A 16 6.97 -7.00 6.77
CA ASN A 16 8.33 -6.53 6.96
C ASN A 16 8.35 -5.09 7.51
N PRO A 17 8.84 -4.84 8.75
CA PRO A 17 8.97 -3.49 9.29
C PRO A 17 9.93 -2.60 8.48
N GLY A 18 10.87 -3.19 7.74
CA GLY A 18 11.73 -2.48 6.79
C GLY A 18 10.97 -1.83 5.63
N ASN A 19 9.70 -2.17 5.39
CA ASN A 19 8.87 -1.52 4.39
C ASN A 19 8.18 -0.25 4.89
N GLN A 20 8.32 0.09 6.17
CA GLN A 20 7.61 1.24 6.75
C GLN A 20 8.00 2.57 6.11
N PHE A 21 9.26 2.76 5.73
CA PHE A 21 9.68 3.96 5.01
C PHE A 21 9.04 4.06 3.61
N ARG A 22 8.76 2.93 2.96
CA ARG A 22 8.10 2.87 1.66
C ARG A 22 6.63 3.27 1.80
N VAL A 23 5.97 2.85 2.89
CA VAL A 23 4.60 3.28 3.19
C VAL A 23 4.52 4.79 3.31
N GLU A 24 5.43 5.41 4.06
CA GLU A 24 5.43 6.86 4.22
C GLU A 24 5.79 7.59 2.93
N TYR A 25 6.69 7.04 2.12
CA TYR A 25 6.95 7.56 0.77
C TYR A 25 5.67 7.60 -0.06
N ILE A 26 4.93 6.47 -0.19
CA ILE A 26 3.68 6.40 -0.95
C ILE A 26 2.60 7.33 -0.36
N ARG A 27 2.56 7.50 0.95
CA ARG A 27 1.62 8.42 1.62
C ARG A 27 1.95 9.88 1.32
N SER A 28 3.23 10.23 1.23
CA SER A 28 3.69 11.59 0.95
C SER A 28 3.38 12.07 -0.47
N ILE A 29 3.33 11.14 -1.43
CA ILE A 29 3.04 11.43 -2.84
C ILE A 29 1.55 11.39 -3.17
N SER A 30 0.73 10.69 -2.37
CA SER A 30 -0.71 10.57 -2.59
C SER A 30 -1.47 11.90 -2.78
N PRO A 31 -1.13 13.02 -2.10
CA PRO A 31 -1.79 14.31 -2.34
C PRO A 31 -1.17 15.13 -3.49
N LEU A 32 -0.06 14.68 -4.09
CA LEU A 32 0.61 15.41 -5.17
C LEU A 32 -0.11 15.17 -6.50
N SER A 33 -0.65 16.23 -7.08
CA SER A 33 -1.30 16.20 -8.40
C SER A 33 -0.34 16.18 -9.58
N ASP A 34 0.94 16.50 -9.34
CA ASP A 34 1.99 16.64 -10.36
C ASP A 34 3.15 15.66 -10.08
N PHE A 35 2.79 14.42 -9.77
CA PHE A 35 3.76 13.39 -9.43
C PHE A 35 4.30 12.69 -10.69
N GLU A 36 5.62 12.66 -10.83
CA GLU A 36 6.29 11.88 -11.87
C GLU A 36 6.49 10.43 -11.43
N TYR A 37 5.99 9.50 -12.22
CA TYR A 37 6.15 8.06 -12.01
C TYR A 37 7.59 7.63 -12.36
N THR A 38 8.48 7.73 -11.38
CA THR A 38 9.89 7.35 -11.48
C THR A 38 10.11 5.86 -11.17
N GLU A 39 11.29 5.33 -11.54
CA GLU A 39 11.65 3.94 -11.25
C GLU A 39 11.69 3.64 -9.74
N ASP A 40 12.13 4.61 -8.92
CA ASP A 40 12.09 4.52 -7.45
C ASP A 40 10.66 4.31 -6.93
N PHE A 41 9.67 5.01 -7.48
CA PHE A 41 8.27 4.81 -7.13
C PHE A 41 7.83 3.37 -7.41
N PHE A 42 8.13 2.85 -8.61
CA PHE A 42 7.77 1.48 -8.97
C PHE A 42 8.45 0.46 -8.07
N GLN A 43 9.71 0.67 -7.68
CA GLN A 43 10.39 -0.20 -6.72
C GLN A 43 9.74 -0.15 -5.33
N HIS A 44 9.33 1.02 -4.86
CA HIS A 44 8.63 1.15 -3.59
C HIS A 44 7.28 0.44 -3.61
N VAL A 45 6.49 0.62 -4.68
CA VAL A 45 5.21 -0.07 -4.87
C VAL A 45 5.41 -1.58 -4.97
N HIS A 46 6.37 -2.06 -5.76
CA HIS A 46 6.63 -3.49 -5.92
C HIS A 46 7.01 -4.16 -4.60
N SER A 47 7.96 -3.57 -3.85
CA SER A 47 8.35 -4.13 -2.55
C SER A 47 7.20 -4.13 -1.54
N LEU A 48 6.29 -3.15 -1.61
CA LEU A 48 5.08 -3.14 -0.79
C LEU A 48 4.08 -4.19 -1.25
N TRP A 49 3.91 -4.38 -2.55
CA TRP A 49 3.00 -5.40 -3.10
C TRP A 49 3.42 -6.83 -2.74
N GLU A 50 4.73 -7.05 -2.62
CA GLU A 50 5.28 -8.33 -2.18
C GLU A 50 5.19 -8.53 -0.65
N ASP A 51 4.86 -7.50 0.13
CA ASP A 51 4.75 -7.59 1.59
C ASP A 51 3.54 -8.42 2.00
N GLU A 52 3.77 -9.40 2.88
CA GLU A 52 2.73 -10.33 3.35
C GLU A 52 1.58 -9.60 4.08
N GLY A 53 1.87 -8.51 4.78
CA GLY A 53 0.84 -7.69 5.43
C GLY A 53 -0.02 -6.95 4.40
N VAL A 54 0.59 -6.44 3.33
CA VAL A 54 -0.14 -5.78 2.23
C VAL A 54 -1.01 -6.79 1.49
N LYS A 55 -0.51 -7.99 1.19
CA LYS A 55 -1.31 -9.08 0.59
C LYS A 55 -2.48 -9.49 1.46
N ALA A 56 -2.26 -9.68 2.76
CA ALA A 56 -3.34 -10.00 3.71
C ALA A 56 -4.40 -8.90 3.79
N CYS A 57 -3.99 -7.63 3.69
CA CYS A 57 -4.90 -6.50 3.61
C CYS A 57 -5.68 -6.46 2.28
N PHE A 58 -5.05 -6.87 1.19
CA PHE A 58 -5.68 -6.98 -0.12
C PHE A 58 -6.73 -8.09 -0.18
N GLU A 59 -6.50 -9.25 0.46
CA GLU A 59 -7.51 -10.32 0.59
C GLU A 59 -8.75 -9.87 1.39
N ARG A 60 -8.57 -8.91 2.30
CA ARG A 60 -9.64 -8.25 3.05
C ARG A 60 -10.19 -6.99 2.36
N SER A 61 -9.89 -6.79 1.08
CA SER A 61 -10.43 -5.66 0.29
C SER A 61 -11.95 -5.59 0.27
N ASN A 62 -12.65 -6.67 0.61
CA ASN A 62 -14.11 -6.69 0.80
C ASN A 62 -14.60 -5.80 1.97
N GLU A 63 -13.72 -5.42 2.90
CA GLU A 63 -14.07 -4.63 4.11
C GLU A 63 -13.91 -3.11 3.91
N TYR A 64 -13.42 -2.68 2.75
CA TYR A 64 -13.25 -1.26 2.41
C TYR A 64 -13.52 -1.04 0.92
N GLN A 65 -13.92 0.16 0.51
CA GLN A 65 -14.16 0.45 -0.91
C GLN A 65 -12.81 0.44 -1.66
N LEU A 66 -12.39 -0.72 -2.17
CA LEU A 66 -11.29 -0.84 -3.11
C LEU A 66 -11.84 -0.68 -4.51
N ILE A 67 -11.26 0.22 -5.30
CA ILE A 67 -11.60 0.34 -6.72
C ILE A 67 -11.15 -0.97 -7.40
N ASP A 68 -12.09 -1.66 -8.06
CA ASP A 68 -11.93 -3.00 -8.69
C ASP A 68 -10.68 -3.15 -9.59
N CYS A 69 -10.07 -2.05 -10.04
CA CYS A 69 -8.88 -2.08 -10.90
C CYS A 69 -7.55 -2.35 -10.18
N ALA A 70 -7.53 -2.53 -8.85
CA ALA A 70 -6.27 -2.72 -8.11
C ALA A 70 -5.52 -4.03 -8.44
N GLN A 71 -6.15 -4.95 -9.18
CA GLN A 71 -5.56 -6.24 -9.59
C GLN A 71 -5.02 -6.26 -11.02
N TYR A 72 -5.28 -5.23 -11.85
CA TYR A 72 -4.94 -5.24 -13.28
C TYR A 72 -3.67 -4.45 -13.60
#